data_AF-A0A353FL84-F1
#
_entry.id   AF-A0A353FL84-F1
#
_cell.length_a   1.000
_cell.length_b   1.000
_cell.length_c   1.000
_cell.angle_alpha   90.00
_cell.angle_beta   90.00
_cell.angle_gamma   90.00
#
_symmetry.space_group_name_H-M   'P 1'
#
loop_
_entity.id
_entity.type
_entity.pdbx_description
1 polymer ?
#
loop_
_entity_poly.entity_id
_entity_poly.type
_entity_poly.pdbx_seq_one_letter_code
_entity_poly.pdbx_strand_id
1 'polypeptide(L)' 'MRFFTLLPLVAGLSLASTAPAQDADDLIAKYEAEISEKWVSHGGWTLDLDEALARAKKENKLVFAYFTRSYAP' A
#
# COMPACT_ATOMS: atom_id res chain seq x y z
N MET A 1 -24.34 -2.57 51.68
CA MET A 1 -23.64 -1.75 50.67
C MET A 1 -23.43 -2.59 49.43
N ARG A 2 -23.95 -2.13 48.29
CA ARG A 2 -23.92 -2.81 46.99
C ARG A 2 -22.48 -2.80 46.46
N PHE A 3 -21.84 -3.97 46.39
CA PHE A 3 -20.61 -4.12 45.60
C PHE A 3 -21.03 -4.18 44.14
N PHE A 4 -20.89 -3.03 43.48
CA PHE A 4 -21.08 -2.86 42.06
C PHE A 4 -20.10 -3.77 41.30
N THR A 5 -20.70 -4.66 40.53
CA THR A 5 -20.19 -5.25 39.29
C THR A 5 -19.24 -4.32 38.54
N LEU A 6 -17.97 -4.70 38.41
CA LEU A 6 -16.99 -4.06 37.53
C LEU A 6 -16.44 -5.07 36.52
N LEU A 7 -16.86 -4.82 35.27
CA LEU A 7 -16.22 -5.03 33.97
C LEU A 7 -15.87 -6.46 33.50
N PRO A 8 -16.58 -6.98 32.48
CA PRO A 8 -16.00 -7.93 31.54
C PRO A 8 -15.14 -7.14 30.53
N LEU A 9 -13.86 -6.89 30.83
CA LEU A 9 -12.90 -6.27 29.91
C LEU A 9 -12.09 -7.34 29.15
N VAL A 10 -12.75 -8.35 28.57
CA VAL A 10 -12.06 -9.42 27.80
C VAL A 10 -12.73 -9.68 26.44
N ALA A 11 -13.55 -8.75 25.94
CA ALA A 11 -14.39 -9.00 24.74
C ALA A 11 -14.05 -8.11 23.53
N GLY A 12 -12.82 -7.61 23.39
CA GLY A 12 -12.49 -6.61 22.35
C GLY A 12 -11.40 -6.96 21.33
N LEU A 13 -10.66 -8.07 21.49
CA LEU A 13 -9.38 -8.27 20.77
C LEU A 13 -9.35 -9.45 19.78
N SER A 14 -10.48 -9.88 19.22
CA SER A 14 -10.52 -11.07 18.34
C SER A 14 -10.96 -10.83 16.89
N LEU A 15 -11.08 -9.57 16.45
CA LEU A 15 -11.53 -9.26 15.08
C LEU A 15 -10.41 -9.00 14.05
N ALA A 16 -9.14 -9.15 14.41
CA ALA A 16 -8.02 -8.91 13.51
C ALA A 16 -7.24 -10.21 13.25
N SER A 17 -7.73 -11.10 12.37
CA SER A 17 -6.88 -12.10 11.67
C SER A 17 -7.67 -13.10 10.82
N THR A 18 -8.31 -12.66 9.73
CA THR A 18 -8.66 -13.59 8.64
C THR A 18 -8.35 -13.05 7.25
N ALA A 19 -7.53 -12.00 7.11
CA ALA A 19 -6.96 -11.68 5.81
C ALA A 19 -6.03 -12.85 5.42
N PRO A 20 -6.31 -13.59 4.32
CA PRO A 20 -5.37 -14.61 3.86
C PRO A 20 -4.00 -13.95 3.63
N ALA A 21 -2.96 -14.58 4.16
CA ALA A 21 -1.58 -14.19 3.87
C ALA A 21 -1.39 -14.35 2.35
N GLN A 22 -1.21 -13.22 1.65
CA GLN A 22 -0.91 -13.23 0.22
C GLN A 22 0.50 -13.79 0.04
N ASP A 23 0.66 -14.66 -0.97
CA ASP A 23 1.95 -15.21 -1.33
C ASP A 23 2.87 -14.08 -1.83
N ALA A 24 4.01 -13.90 -1.18
CA ALA A 24 4.96 -12.84 -1.51
C ALA A 24 5.45 -12.96 -2.96
N ASP A 25 5.59 -14.19 -3.48
CA ASP A 25 6.06 -14.43 -4.84
C ASP A 25 5.00 -14.03 -5.88
N ASP A 26 3.71 -14.24 -5.58
CA ASP A 26 2.59 -13.79 -6.42
C ASP A 26 2.53 -12.26 -6.50
N LEU A 27 2.79 -11.57 -5.38
CA LEU A 27 2.81 -10.11 -5.34
C LEU A 27 3.97 -9.51 -6.14
N ILE A 28 5.15 -10.13 -6.05
CA ILE A 28 6.32 -9.73 -6.85
C ILE A 28 6.03 -9.94 -8.34
N ALA A 29 5.48 -11.10 -8.72
CA ALA A 29 5.14 -11.39 -10.11
C ALA A 29 4.12 -10.39 -10.68
N LYS A 30 3.10 -10.02 -9.90
CA LYS A 30 2.11 -8.99 -10.29
C LYS A 30 2.74 -7.62 -10.47
N TYR A 31 3.61 -7.23 -9.55
CA TYR A 31 4.36 -5.99 -9.66
C TYR A 31 5.22 -5.96 -10.93
N GLU A 32 6.00 -7.02 -11.18
CA GLU A 32 6.86 -7.14 -12.36
C GLU A 32 6.07 -7.10 -13.67
N ALA A 33 4.91 -7.77 -13.72
CA ALA A 33 4.02 -7.75 -14.87
C ALA A 33 3.49 -6.33 -15.14
N GLU A 34 3.08 -5.61 -14.10
CA GLU A 34 2.49 -4.28 -14.20
C GLU A 34 3.52 -3.22 -14.64
N ILE A 35 4.73 -3.22 -14.06
CA ILE A 35 5.79 -2.30 -14.49
C ILE A 35 6.32 -2.60 -15.91
N SER A 36 6.11 -3.81 -16.40
CA SER A 36 6.48 -4.23 -17.75
C SER A 36 5.46 -3.79 -18.81
N GLU A 37 4.31 -3.26 -18.41
CA GLU A 37 3.30 -2.81 -19.37
C GLU A 37 3.81 -1.65 -20.25
N LYS A 38 3.29 -1.59 -21.48
CA LYS A 38 3.74 -0.62 -22.47
C LYS A 38 3.53 0.82 -22.01
N TRP A 39 2.46 1.12 -21.28
CA TRP A 39 2.19 2.49 -20.84
C TRP A 39 3.19 2.98 -19.77
N VAL A 40 3.76 2.07 -18.98
CA VAL A 40 4.83 2.39 -18.02
C VAL A 40 6.14 2.64 -18.78
N SER A 41 6.52 1.75 -19.69
CA SER A 41 7.77 1.91 -20.44
C SER A 41 7.81 3.15 -21.35
N HIS A 42 6.68 3.62 -21.88
CA HIS A 42 6.65 4.77 -22.79
C HIS A 42 6.63 6.14 -22.08
N GLY A 43 6.31 6.20 -20.79
CA GLY A 43 6.11 7.47 -20.07
C GLY A 43 7.36 8.07 -19.41
N GLY A 44 8.48 7.34 -19.36
CA GLY A 44 9.69 7.79 -18.66
C GLY A 44 9.47 8.00 -17.16
N TRP A 45 8.58 7.22 -16.55
CA TRP A 45 8.26 7.30 -15.13
C TRP A 45 9.49 6.93 -14.28
N THR A 46 9.64 7.58 -13.13
CA THR A 46 10.48 7.05 -12.04
C THR A 46 9.57 6.29 -11.08
N LEU A 47 10.09 5.18 -10.55
CA LEU A 47 9.41 4.38 -9.52
C LEU A 47 9.84 4.81 -8.11
N ASP A 48 10.77 5.75 -8.01
CA ASP A 48 11.26 6.29 -6.74
C ASP A 48 10.59 7.65 -6.44
N LEU A 49 9.82 7.68 -5.36
CA LEU A 49 9.09 8.88 -4.95
C LEU A 49 10.04 10.00 -4.48
N ASP A 50 11.11 9.66 -3.78
CA ASP A 50 12.05 10.65 -3.24
C ASP A 50 12.85 11.30 -4.37
N GLU A 51 13.23 10.52 -5.38
CA GLU A 51 13.84 11.03 -6.63
C GLU A 51 12.88 11.99 -7.35
N ALA A 52 11.61 11.60 -7.50
CA ALA A 52 10.60 12.44 -8.16
C ALA A 52 10.42 13.78 -7.44
N LEU A 53 10.33 13.75 -6.10
CA LEU A 53 10.17 14.94 -5.27
C LEU A 53 11.42 15.84 -5.33
N ALA A 54 12.62 15.26 -5.26
CA ALA A 54 13.87 16.00 -5.36
C ALA A 54 14.00 16.71 -6.72
N ARG A 55 13.68 16.01 -7.82
CA ARG A 55 13.68 16.58 -9.17
C ARG A 55 12.65 17.70 -9.32
N ALA A 56 11.42 17.47 -8.85
CA ALA A 56 10.35 18.47 -8.92
C ALA A 56 10.71 19.77 -8.15
N LYS A 57 11.32 19.65 -6.97
CA LYS A 57 11.82 20.79 -6.19
C LYS A 57 12.92 21.55 -6.93
N LYS A 58 13.86 20.84 -7.56
CA LYS A 58 14.95 21.44 -8.33
C LYS A 58 14.44 22.17 -9.58
N GLU A 59 13.45 21.60 -10.25
CA GLU A 59 12.90 22.13 -11.51
C GLU A 59 11.74 23.12 -11.31
N ASN A 60 11.30 23.33 -10.08
CA ASN A 60 10.10 24.12 -9.75
C ASN A 60 8.85 23.65 -10.52
N LYS A 61 8.63 22.34 -10.55
CA LYS A 61 7.50 21.69 -11.22
C LYS A 61 6.63 20.91 -10.25
N LEU A 62 5.40 20.62 -10.67
CA LEU A 62 4.50 19.74 -9.95
C LEU A 62 4.82 18.27 -10.22
N VAL A 63 4.52 17.40 -9.26
CA VAL A 63 4.58 15.95 -9.42
C VAL A 63 3.21 15.45 -9.86
N PHE A 64 3.19 14.68 -10.95
CA PHE A 64 2.04 13.86 -11.33
C PHE A 64 2.36 12.41 -10.97
N ALA A 65 1.67 11.87 -9.97
CA ALA A 65 1.86 10.52 -9.49
C ALA A 65 0.63 9.66 -9.80
N TYR A 66 0.88 8.43 -10.22
CA TYR A 66 -0.15 7.41 -10.45
C TYR A 66 0.17 6.19 -9.60
N PHE A 67 -0.77 5.82 -8.73
CA PHE A 67 -0.62 4.68 -7.83
C PHE A 67 -1.48 3.53 -8.34
N THR A 68 -0.86 2.37 -8.54
CA THR A 68 -1.56 1.13 -8.88
C THR A 68 -1.60 0.19 -7.69
N ARG A 69 -2.52 -0.77 -7.73
CA ARG A 69 -2.72 -1.75 -6.66
C ARG A 69 -3.12 -3.09 -7.25
N SER A 70 -2.24 -4.08 -7.16
CA SER A 70 -2.41 -5.39 -7.80
C SER A 70 -3.08 -6.45 -6.90
N TYR A 71 -3.60 -6.06 -5.71
CA TYR A 71 -4.31 -6.94 -4.77
C TYR A 71 -5.83 -7.06 -5.03
N ALA A 72 -6.34 -6.56 -6.16
CA ALA A 72 -7.77 -6.60 -6.46
C ALA A 72 -8.19 -8.06 -6.81
N PRO A 73 -9.22 -8.62 -6.14
CA PRO A 73 -9.69 -9.98 -6.37
C PRO A 73 -10.36 -10.15 -7.75
#